data_AF-A0ABC9WEV1-F1
#
_entry.id   AF-A0ABC9WEV1-F1
#
_cell.length_a   1.000
_cell.length_b   1.000
_cell.length_c   1.000
_cell.angle_alpha   90.00
_cell.angle_beta   90.00
_cell.angle_gamma   90.00
#
_symmetry.space_group_name_H-M   'P 1'
#
loop_
_entity.id
_entity.type
_entity.pdbx_description
1 polymer ?
#
loop_
_entity_poly.entity_id
_entity_poly.type
_entity_poly.pdbx_seq_one_letter_code
_entity_poly.pdbx_strand_id
1 'polypeptide(L)'
;MALPSVHKCLQLSDENEQLLKKLKKLHIKNKDLEKNMGQIQEKLHLQQLMHDYVTSRDVQVQTETHVWHKGGYSKDLNLEGDSVRLLHMYNDLQKRYVKEIKTNQEQSEAIKNLTIKIHELEHNLREQRQRIEQLECKTVSWKTSAVSGKRRRTPEGELTSCRDISEKKESCCSKYLELLLKEIKKLKKENEKLSTERRALKNELAGLDKDFFEEIEDLKLAVQESVKLNNQYEKCLKQISVIDGKGKKKKKKKKRRSHAEVKGGAHVGKKESSTSILKAIILADTHLLGEIQGHWLDKLRREWQMERSFQTALWLLQPDIVFILGDVFDEGKWSSPQAWTDDVRRFRKMFKHPVSTELVVIVGNHDIGFHYEMTTYKVNRFEKVFNFTSGKLITRKGINFVLVNSVAMDGDGCAVCSTSEAKLVALSHKLNCSQQKPNHSNKRCSDVEKLPASEPILLQHYPLYRKSDAECSGEDSAPPEEKNIPFKEKYDVLSQEASQKLIWWFHPRLILSGHTHSACEVLHAGKIPEISVPSFSWRNINNPSFIMGSITPTDFSLHKCFLPYESRVFAIYCAAGALLIILILAHFQLLTPFYFAQRLISKHKAV
;
A
#
# COMPACT_ATOMS: atom_id res chain seq x y z
N MET A 1 10.81 -8.12 -75.20
CA MET A 1 10.90 -7.71 -73.78
C MET A 1 12.35 -7.94 -73.34
N ALA A 2 13.04 -6.89 -72.89
CA ALA A 2 14.44 -7.01 -72.47
C ALA A 2 14.52 -7.81 -71.15
N LEU A 3 15.41 -8.80 -71.10
CA LEU A 3 15.71 -9.57 -69.89
C LEU A 3 16.26 -8.62 -68.81
N PRO A 4 15.76 -8.67 -67.56
CA PRO A 4 16.26 -7.82 -66.48
C PRO A 4 17.75 -8.08 -66.24
N SER A 5 18.53 -7.04 -65.92
CA SER A 5 19.94 -7.20 -65.57
C SER A 5 20.09 -8.10 -64.35
N VAL A 6 21.12 -8.95 -64.34
CA VAL A 6 21.41 -9.94 -63.28
C VAL A 6 21.41 -9.30 -61.88
N HIS A 7 21.83 -8.04 -61.77
CA HIS A 7 21.79 -7.26 -60.54
C HIS A 7 20.38 -7.04 -59.97
N LYS A 8 19.37 -6.90 -60.84
CA LYS A 8 17.98 -6.69 -60.43
C LYS A 8 17.32 -7.98 -59.91
N CYS A 9 17.73 -9.14 -60.42
CA CYS A 9 17.28 -10.44 -59.91
C CYS A 9 17.84 -10.76 -58.51
N LEU A 10 19.11 -10.42 -58.25
CA LEU A 10 19.71 -10.57 -56.91
C LEU A 10 19.02 -9.68 -55.88
N GLN A 11 18.78 -8.41 -56.20
CA GLN A 11 18.07 -7.50 -55.31
C GLN A 11 16.65 -7.98 -54.98
N LEU A 12 15.90 -8.47 -55.98
CA LEU A 12 14.55 -9.02 -55.77
C LEU A 12 14.57 -10.32 -54.94
N SER A 13 15.65 -11.11 -55.03
CA SER A 13 15.84 -12.29 -54.19
C SER A 13 16.03 -11.92 -52.72
N ASP A 14 16.86 -10.91 -52.44
CA ASP A 14 17.11 -10.41 -51.08
C ASP A 14 15.84 -9.78 -50.48
N GLU A 15 15.09 -9.02 -51.28
CA GLU A 15 13.79 -8.46 -50.88
C GLU A 15 12.76 -9.56 -50.57
N ASN A 16 12.71 -10.61 -51.38
CA ASN A 16 11.85 -11.77 -51.12
C ASN A 16 12.24 -12.51 -49.83
N GLU A 17 13.54 -12.65 -49.54
CA GLU A 17 13.99 -13.27 -48.30
C GLU A 17 13.62 -12.42 -47.07
N GLN A 18 13.73 -11.09 -47.17
CA GLN A 18 13.29 -10.19 -46.11
C GLN A 18 11.76 -10.23 -45.89
N LEU A 19 10.98 -10.31 -46.97
CA LEU A 19 9.53 -10.46 -46.89
C LEU A 19 9.14 -11.78 -46.23
N LEU A 20 9.82 -12.89 -46.55
CA LEU A 20 9.62 -14.18 -45.89
C LEU A 20 9.94 -14.12 -44.39
N LYS A 21 11.00 -13.41 -43.99
CA LYS A 21 11.33 -13.18 -42.57
C LYS A 21 10.25 -12.36 -41.85
N LYS A 22 9.71 -11.32 -42.50
CA LYS A 22 8.60 -10.52 -41.96
C LYS A 22 7.31 -11.34 -41.84
N LEU A 23 7.00 -12.17 -42.83
CA LEU A 23 5.84 -13.06 -42.82
C LEU A 23 5.91 -14.05 -41.66
N LYS A 24 7.07 -14.67 -41.41
CA LYS A 24 7.28 -15.57 -40.26
C LYS A 24 7.08 -14.85 -38.92
N LYS A 25 7.58 -13.62 -38.77
CA LYS A 25 7.36 -12.81 -37.56
C LYS A 25 5.89 -12.45 -37.35
N LEU A 26 5.17 -12.09 -38.41
CA LEU A 26 3.74 -11.82 -38.35
C LEU A 26 2.94 -13.07 -37.97
N HIS A 27 3.32 -14.23 -38.48
CA HIS A 27 2.63 -15.48 -38.16
C HIS A 27 2.78 -15.88 -36.68
N ILE A 28 3.97 -15.66 -36.11
CA ILE A 28 4.21 -15.84 -34.66
C ILE A 28 3.36 -14.86 -33.85
N LYS A 29 3.30 -13.58 -34.25
CA LYS A 29 2.46 -12.58 -33.57
C LYS A 29 0.97 -12.93 -33.63
N ASN A 30 0.47 -13.38 -34.78
CA ASN A 30 -0.93 -13.82 -34.89
C ASN A 30 -1.23 -15.00 -33.98
N LYS A 31 -0.31 -15.96 -33.88
CA LYS A 31 -0.47 -17.11 -32.98
C LYS A 31 -0.51 -16.70 -31.50
N ASP A 32 0.28 -15.71 -31.11
CA ASP A 32 0.23 -15.13 -29.75
C ASP A 32 -1.08 -14.35 -29.52
N LEU A 33 -1.57 -13.61 -30.53
CA LEU A 33 -2.84 -12.89 -30.43
C LEU A 33 -4.03 -13.85 -30.33
N GLU A 34 -4.05 -14.95 -31.08
CA GLU A 34 -5.06 -16.00 -30.97
C GLU A 34 -5.07 -16.64 -29.57
N LYS A 35 -3.90 -16.88 -28.99
CA LYS A 35 -3.76 -17.38 -27.62
C LYS A 35 -4.30 -16.37 -26.60
N ASN A 36 -3.99 -15.08 -26.76
CA ASN A 36 -4.48 -14.02 -25.88
C ASN A 36 -6.00 -13.86 -25.99
N MET A 37 -6.55 -13.96 -27.20
CA MET A 37 -8.00 -13.91 -27.44
C MET A 37 -8.72 -15.08 -26.76
N GLY A 38 -8.15 -16.29 -26.82
CA GLY A 38 -8.67 -17.45 -26.09
C GLY A 38 -8.68 -17.25 -24.57
N GLN A 39 -7.63 -16.66 -24.00
CA GLN A 39 -7.57 -16.33 -22.57
C GLN A 39 -8.60 -15.27 -22.16
N ILE A 40 -8.88 -14.30 -23.03
CA ILE A 40 -9.91 -13.29 -22.79
C ILE A 40 -11.31 -13.90 -22.83
N GLN A 41 -11.59 -14.79 -23.79
CA GLN A 41 -12.87 -15.52 -23.85
C GLN A 41 -13.08 -16.43 -22.63
N GLU A 42 -12.04 -17.09 -22.14
CA GLU A 42 -12.11 -17.92 -20.94
C GLU A 42 -12.38 -17.08 -19.67
N LYS A 43 -11.73 -15.92 -19.55
CA LYS A 43 -12.03 -14.95 -18.48
C LYS A 43 -13.46 -14.42 -18.54
N LEU A 44 -13.96 -14.12 -19.74
CA LEU A 44 -15.33 -13.66 -19.94
C LEU A 44 -16.35 -14.75 -19.57
N HIS A 45 -16.08 -16.00 -19.94
CA HIS A 45 -16.92 -17.15 -19.57
C HIS A 45 -16.93 -17.39 -18.05
N LEU A 46 -15.77 -17.27 -17.39
CA LEU A 46 -15.67 -17.36 -15.93
C LEU A 46 -16.43 -16.23 -15.23
N GLN A 47 -16.38 -15.02 -15.79
CA GLN A 47 -17.12 -13.86 -15.28
C GLN A 47 -18.64 -14.03 -15.42
N GLN A 48 -19.12 -14.63 -16.53
CA GLN A 48 -20.53 -15.00 -16.70
C GLN A 48 -20.99 -16.10 -15.74
N LEU A 49 -20.16 -17.13 -15.52
CA LEU A 49 -20.44 -18.19 -14.53
C LEU A 49 -20.52 -17.63 -13.10
N MET A 50 -19.68 -16.65 -12.74
CA MET A 50 -19.75 -15.97 -11.45
C MET A 50 -21.00 -15.10 -11.31
N HIS A 51 -21.45 -14.47 -12.39
CA HIS A 51 -22.69 -13.68 -12.40
C HIS A 51 -23.92 -14.56 -12.13
N ASP A 52 -23.98 -15.77 -12.69
CA ASP A 52 -25.10 -16.70 -12.50
C ASP A 52 -25.09 -17.40 -11.12
N TYR A 53 -23.92 -17.51 -10.48
CA TYR A 53 -23.80 -18.06 -9.12
C TYR A 53 -24.19 -17.06 -8.02
N VAL A 54 -24.10 -15.75 -8.30
CA VAL A 54 -24.44 -14.67 -7.35
C VAL A 54 -25.95 -14.38 -7.34
N THR A 55 -26.70 -14.75 -8.38
CA THR A 55 -28.15 -14.55 -8.45
C THR A 55 -28.99 -15.66 -7.79
N SER A 56 -28.37 -16.69 -7.21
CA SER A 56 -29.08 -17.89 -6.70
C SER A 56 -28.77 -18.28 -5.24
N ARG A 57 -28.48 -17.31 -4.35
CA ARG A 57 -28.42 -17.57 -2.90
C ARG A 57 -29.36 -16.67 -2.10
N ASP A 58 -30.49 -17.25 -1.73
CA ASP A 58 -31.42 -16.74 -0.72
C ASP A 58 -30.72 -16.59 0.65
N VAL A 59 -30.98 -15.45 1.28
CA VAL A 59 -30.48 -15.07 2.60
C VAL A 59 -31.50 -15.48 3.66
N GLN A 60 -31.10 -16.32 4.59
CA GLN A 60 -31.72 -16.42 5.91
C GLN A 60 -30.66 -16.72 6.97
N VAL A 61 -30.95 -16.23 8.19
CA VAL A 61 -30.26 -16.36 9.50
C VAL A 61 -29.82 -14.98 10.01
N GLN A 62 -30.74 -14.23 10.62
CA GLN A 62 -31.05 -14.18 12.06
C GLN A 62 -29.95 -13.53 12.90
N THR A 63 -30.26 -12.30 13.31
CA THR A 63 -29.58 -11.45 14.29
C THR A 63 -29.79 -11.95 15.71
N GLU A 64 -28.75 -11.90 16.55
CA GLU A 64 -28.91 -11.63 17.98
C GLU A 64 -27.93 -10.55 18.45
N THR A 65 -28.54 -9.53 19.03
CA THR A 65 -27.97 -8.36 19.69
C THR A 65 -27.66 -8.65 21.16
N HIS A 66 -26.48 -8.23 21.65
CA HIS A 66 -26.30 -7.98 23.08
C HIS A 66 -25.82 -6.54 23.34
N VAL A 67 -26.71 -5.80 23.98
CA VAL A 67 -26.57 -4.45 24.54
C VAL A 67 -25.79 -4.54 25.85
N TRP A 68 -24.81 -3.65 26.05
CA TRP A 68 -24.27 -3.34 27.38
C TRP A 68 -24.62 -1.90 27.77
N HIS A 69 -25.29 -1.78 28.92
CA HIS A 69 -25.83 -0.56 29.49
C HIS A 69 -24.77 0.37 30.11
N LYS A 70 -25.15 1.66 30.15
CA LYS A 70 -24.54 2.75 30.93
C LYS A 70 -24.62 2.48 32.45
N GLY A 71 -23.56 2.87 33.15
CA GLY A 71 -23.60 3.20 34.59
C GLY A 71 -22.45 4.15 34.91
N GLY A 72 -22.76 5.38 35.34
CA GLY A 72 -21.77 6.35 35.80
C GLY A 72 -21.55 6.25 37.31
N TYR A 73 -20.32 6.55 37.77
CA TYR A 73 -20.02 6.97 39.14
C TYR A 73 -18.77 7.85 39.13
N SER A 74 -18.88 9.01 39.78
CA SER A 74 -17.77 9.90 40.16
C SER A 74 -17.19 9.41 41.49
N LYS A 75 -15.86 9.25 41.59
CA LYS A 75 -15.09 9.36 42.84
C LYS A 75 -13.58 9.38 42.58
N ASP A 76 -12.91 10.17 43.41
CA ASP A 76 -11.49 10.53 43.39
C ASP A 76 -10.52 9.36 43.17
N LEU A 77 -9.60 9.52 42.21
CA LEU A 77 -8.58 8.54 41.86
C LEU A 77 -7.34 8.69 42.75
N ASN A 78 -7.14 7.68 43.60
CA ASN A 78 -5.98 7.49 44.44
C ASN A 78 -4.86 6.84 43.59
N LEU A 79 -3.95 7.68 43.07
CA LEU A 79 -2.98 7.38 41.99
C LEU A 79 -1.94 6.28 42.30
N GLU A 80 -1.72 5.90 43.56
CA GLU A 80 -0.70 4.90 43.92
C GLU A 80 -1.19 3.44 43.80
N GLY A 81 -2.47 3.17 44.05
CA GLY A 81 -3.02 1.80 43.99
C GLY A 81 -3.16 1.27 42.56
N ASP A 82 -3.50 2.15 41.62
CA ASP A 82 -3.69 1.79 40.21
C ASP A 82 -2.37 1.45 39.53
N SER A 83 -1.26 2.09 39.92
CA SER A 83 0.07 1.79 39.37
C SER A 83 0.53 0.37 39.71
N VAL A 84 0.28 -0.09 40.95
CA VAL A 84 0.61 -1.46 41.39
C VAL A 84 -0.27 -2.48 40.66
N ARG A 85 -1.55 -2.16 40.46
CA ARG A 85 -2.48 -3.02 39.71
C ARG A 85 -2.09 -3.13 38.23
N LEU A 86 -1.66 -2.02 37.62
CA LEU A 86 -1.16 -1.98 36.25
C LEU A 86 0.15 -2.77 36.09
N LEU A 87 1.04 -2.68 37.08
CA LEU A 87 2.29 -3.45 37.11
C LEU A 87 2.04 -4.95 37.28
N HIS A 88 1.05 -5.33 38.09
CA HIS A 88 0.64 -6.73 38.22
C HIS A 88 0.02 -7.27 36.92
N MET A 89 -0.87 -6.49 36.29
CA MET A 89 -1.43 -6.83 34.98
C MET A 89 -0.35 -6.94 33.91
N TYR A 90 0.65 -6.06 33.92
CA TYR A 90 1.79 -6.10 33.02
C TYR A 90 2.63 -7.37 33.23
N ASN A 91 2.93 -7.73 34.48
CA ASN A 91 3.67 -8.93 34.82
C ASN A 91 2.90 -10.21 34.45
N ASP A 92 1.58 -10.24 34.65
CA ASP A 92 0.73 -11.37 34.24
C ASP A 92 0.64 -11.48 32.72
N LEU A 93 0.55 -10.36 32.01
CA LEU A 93 0.59 -10.32 30.56
C LEU A 93 1.94 -10.81 30.03
N GLN A 94 3.04 -10.41 30.67
CA GLN A 94 4.39 -10.83 30.31
C GLN A 94 4.58 -12.33 30.57
N LYS A 95 4.05 -12.87 31.67
CA LYS A 95 4.05 -14.33 31.93
C LYS A 95 3.24 -15.10 30.89
N ARG A 96 2.06 -14.59 30.50
CA ARG A 96 1.25 -15.20 29.42
C ARG A 96 2.00 -15.16 28.10
N TYR A 97 2.61 -14.03 27.76
CA TYR A 97 3.41 -13.88 26.55
C TYR A 97 4.60 -14.85 26.50
N VAL A 98 5.34 -15.00 27.61
CA VAL A 98 6.45 -15.96 27.69
C VAL A 98 5.95 -17.41 27.57
N LYS A 99 4.79 -17.72 28.16
CA LYS A 99 4.16 -19.03 28.02
C LYS A 99 3.74 -19.29 26.57
N GLU A 100 3.13 -18.30 25.91
CA GLU A 100 2.74 -18.35 24.51
C GLU A 100 3.95 -18.58 23.59
N ILE A 101 5.05 -17.85 23.82
CA ILE A 101 6.30 -18.04 23.08
C ILE A 101 6.82 -19.46 23.25
N LYS A 102 6.81 -19.98 24.48
CA LYS A 102 7.28 -21.34 24.76
C LYS A 102 6.43 -22.39 24.06
N THR A 103 5.10 -22.24 24.12
CA THR A 103 4.17 -23.14 23.42
C THR A 103 4.32 -23.03 21.90
N ASN A 104 4.53 -21.83 21.36
CA ASN A 104 4.78 -21.62 19.93
C ASN A 104 6.13 -22.22 19.49
N GLN A 105 7.15 -22.18 20.34
CA GLN A 105 8.44 -22.78 20.08
C GLN A 105 8.33 -24.32 20.07
N GLU A 106 7.62 -24.90 21.04
CA GLU A 106 7.32 -26.34 21.09
C GLU A 106 6.51 -26.78 19.86
N GLN A 107 5.53 -25.99 19.42
CA GLN A 107 4.77 -26.23 18.20
C GLN A 107 5.64 -26.12 16.94
N SER A 108 6.56 -25.14 16.89
CA SER A 108 7.50 -24.98 15.77
C SER A 108 8.45 -26.18 15.65
N GLU A 109 8.95 -26.69 16.77
CA GLU A 109 9.77 -27.92 16.80
C GLU A 109 8.96 -29.15 16.37
N ALA A 110 7.70 -29.25 16.79
CA ALA A 110 6.80 -30.32 16.35
C ALA A 110 6.55 -30.26 14.83
N ILE A 111 6.27 -29.07 14.28
CA ILE A 111 6.09 -28.86 12.83
C ILE A 111 7.36 -29.23 12.07
N LYS A 112 8.54 -28.84 12.58
CA LYS A 112 9.82 -29.20 11.96
C LYS A 112 10.03 -30.71 11.92
N ASN A 113 9.76 -31.40 13.03
CA ASN A 113 9.88 -32.85 13.13
C ASN A 113 8.89 -33.58 12.21
N LEU A 114 7.64 -33.08 12.12
CA LEU A 114 6.64 -33.61 11.20
C LEU A 114 7.04 -33.38 9.74
N THR A 115 7.59 -32.21 9.41
CA THR A 115 8.06 -31.87 8.06
C THR A 115 9.18 -32.80 7.59
N ILE A 116 10.12 -33.14 8.48
CA ILE A 116 11.19 -34.11 8.22
C ILE A 116 10.59 -35.50 7.97
N LYS A 117 9.66 -35.95 8.82
CA LYS A 117 8.95 -37.24 8.63
C LYS A 117 8.16 -37.30 7.32
N ILE A 118 7.52 -36.21 6.91
CA ILE A 118 6.80 -36.13 5.62
C ILE A 118 7.79 -36.34 4.47
N HIS A 119 8.94 -35.66 4.49
CA HIS A 119 9.96 -35.83 3.44
C HIS A 119 10.51 -37.25 3.39
N GLU A 120 10.74 -37.88 4.54
CA GLU A 120 11.22 -39.26 4.65
C GLU A 120 10.19 -40.25 4.11
N LEU A 121 8.91 -40.08 4.47
CA LEU A 121 7.82 -40.91 3.94
C LEU A 121 7.62 -40.71 2.43
N GLU A 122 7.74 -39.49 1.92
CA GLU A 122 7.69 -39.23 0.48
C GLU A 122 8.84 -39.89 -0.28
N HIS A 123 10.05 -39.90 0.31
CA HIS A 123 11.19 -40.61 -0.24
C HIS A 123 10.91 -42.12 -0.30
N ASN A 124 10.47 -42.72 0.81
CA ASN A 124 10.15 -44.14 0.88
C ASN A 124 9.02 -44.51 -0.10
N LEU A 125 8.02 -43.66 -0.25
CA LEU A 125 6.90 -43.89 -1.18
C LEU A 125 7.36 -43.82 -2.64
N ARG A 126 8.29 -42.93 -2.98
CA ARG A 126 8.93 -42.89 -4.31
C ARG A 126 9.73 -44.16 -4.58
N GLU A 127 10.53 -44.63 -3.64
CA GLU A 127 11.30 -45.87 -3.80
C GLU A 127 10.39 -47.10 -3.97
N GLN A 128 9.32 -47.20 -3.17
CA GLN A 128 8.37 -48.31 -3.29
C GLN A 128 7.64 -48.29 -4.64
N ARG A 129 7.26 -47.10 -5.14
CA ARG A 129 6.67 -46.98 -6.50
C ARG A 129 7.62 -47.47 -7.58
N GLN A 130 8.90 -47.07 -7.52
CA GLN A 130 9.90 -47.55 -8.47
C GLN A 130 10.09 -49.07 -8.41
N ARG A 131 10.06 -49.68 -7.20
CA ARG A 131 10.14 -51.14 -7.05
C ARG A 131 8.92 -51.86 -7.64
N ILE A 132 7.71 -51.32 -7.46
CA ILE A 132 6.49 -51.88 -8.06
C ILE A 132 6.61 -51.85 -9.59
N GLU A 133 7.03 -50.71 -10.14
CA GLU A 133 7.18 -50.53 -11.59
C GLU A 133 8.21 -51.50 -12.18
N GLN A 134 9.34 -51.72 -11.49
CA GLN A 134 10.33 -52.73 -11.87
C GLN A 134 9.79 -54.17 -11.83
N LEU A 135 8.98 -54.50 -10.84
CA LEU A 135 8.36 -55.83 -10.70
C LEU A 135 7.28 -56.05 -11.77
N GLU A 136 6.49 -55.03 -12.10
CA GLU A 136 5.49 -55.07 -13.17
C GLU A 136 6.16 -55.27 -14.54
N CYS A 137 7.25 -54.56 -14.85
CA CYS A 137 8.04 -54.78 -16.07
C CYS A 137 8.61 -56.20 -16.17
N LYS A 138 9.14 -56.75 -15.07
CA LYS A 138 9.64 -58.15 -15.03
C LYS A 138 8.51 -59.17 -15.24
N THR A 139 7.32 -58.91 -14.72
CA THR A 139 6.14 -59.79 -14.85
C THR A 139 5.62 -59.83 -16.30
N VAL A 140 5.64 -58.68 -17.00
CA VAL A 140 5.26 -58.57 -18.42
C VAL A 140 6.28 -59.27 -19.33
N SER A 141 7.57 -59.16 -19.02
CA SER A 141 8.66 -59.85 -19.74
C SER A 141 8.54 -61.38 -19.64
N TRP A 142 8.24 -61.92 -18.46
CA TRP A 142 8.04 -63.38 -18.30
C TRP A 142 6.80 -63.92 -19.01
N LYS A 143 5.70 -63.16 -19.05
CA LYS A 143 4.48 -63.55 -19.80
C LYS A 143 4.71 -63.60 -21.31
N THR A 144 5.55 -62.73 -21.86
CA THR A 144 5.87 -62.73 -23.30
C THR A 144 6.82 -63.86 -23.69
N SER A 145 7.76 -64.25 -22.82
CA SER A 145 8.63 -65.41 -23.06
C SER A 145 7.89 -66.76 -23.06
N ALA A 146 6.84 -66.92 -22.24
CA ALA A 146 6.06 -68.18 -22.14
C ALA A 146 5.14 -68.45 -23.35
N VAL A 147 4.78 -67.42 -24.12
CA VAL A 147 3.81 -67.53 -25.25
C VAL A 147 4.49 -67.83 -26.60
N SER A 148 5.80 -67.61 -26.73
CA SER A 148 6.54 -67.80 -28.00
C SER A 148 7.02 -69.23 -28.29
N GLY A 149 6.81 -70.19 -27.36
CA GLY A 149 7.43 -71.53 -27.41
C GLY A 149 6.63 -72.68 -28.05
N LYS A 150 5.52 -72.45 -28.76
CA LYS A 150 4.74 -73.53 -29.42
C LYS A 150 4.20 -73.14 -30.80
N ARG A 151 4.94 -73.47 -31.87
CA ARG A 151 4.40 -73.85 -33.20
C ARG A 151 5.50 -74.31 -34.17
N ARG A 152 5.61 -75.63 -34.40
CA ARG A 152 5.99 -76.25 -35.70
C ARG A 152 5.48 -77.70 -35.74
N ARG A 153 5.08 -78.14 -36.94
CA ARG A 153 4.24 -79.32 -37.28
C ARG A 153 5.09 -80.59 -37.60
N THR A 154 4.67 -81.76 -37.06
CA THR A 154 4.47 -83.16 -37.56
C THR A 154 5.26 -83.75 -38.77
N PRO A 155 5.31 -85.09 -39.07
CA PRO A 155 4.66 -86.28 -38.43
C PRO A 155 5.53 -87.60 -38.32
N GLU A 156 4.90 -88.67 -37.80
CA GLU A 156 5.16 -90.14 -37.90
C GLU A 156 6.14 -90.87 -36.93
N GLY A 157 5.67 -92.01 -36.39
CA GLY A 157 6.52 -93.11 -35.89
C GLY A 157 6.36 -93.53 -34.42
N GLU A 158 5.55 -94.57 -34.19
CA GLU A 158 5.68 -95.68 -33.21
C GLU A 158 6.02 -95.52 -31.71
N LEU A 159 5.37 -96.44 -30.97
CA LEU A 159 5.44 -96.82 -29.56
C LEU A 159 6.87 -96.90 -28.98
N THR A 160 7.13 -96.28 -27.81
CA THR A 160 7.53 -96.96 -26.55
C THR A 160 7.91 -95.97 -25.42
N SER A 161 7.35 -96.26 -24.24
CA SER A 161 7.82 -95.99 -22.87
C SER A 161 9.04 -95.07 -22.64
N CYS A 162 8.83 -93.95 -21.94
CA CYS A 162 9.42 -93.79 -20.59
C CYS A 162 8.77 -92.67 -19.79
N ARG A 163 8.55 -93.01 -18.52
CA ARG A 163 8.03 -92.19 -17.43
C ARG A 163 8.98 -91.04 -17.04
N ASP A 164 8.36 -90.08 -16.37
CA ASP A 164 8.91 -89.14 -15.40
C ASP A 164 9.85 -88.05 -15.91
N ILE A 165 9.31 -86.83 -15.98
CA ILE A 165 9.79 -85.59 -15.33
C ILE A 165 8.88 -84.47 -15.87
N SER A 166 7.67 -84.30 -15.31
CA SER A 166 6.81 -83.16 -15.69
C SER A 166 5.99 -82.54 -14.56
N GLU A 167 6.09 -83.00 -13.30
CA GLU A 167 5.28 -82.41 -12.22
C GLU A 167 6.02 -81.35 -11.38
N LYS A 168 7.34 -81.20 -11.52
CA LYS A 168 8.13 -80.28 -10.68
C LYS A 168 8.29 -78.85 -11.21
N LYS A 169 7.92 -78.57 -12.46
CA LYS A 169 8.16 -77.24 -13.09
C LYS A 169 6.96 -76.29 -13.07
N GLU A 170 5.74 -76.79 -12.89
CA GLU A 170 4.53 -75.93 -12.79
C GLU A 170 4.24 -75.43 -11.37
N SER A 171 4.68 -76.13 -10.32
CA SER A 171 4.40 -75.74 -8.92
C SER A 171 5.18 -74.49 -8.46
N CYS A 172 6.39 -74.26 -8.97
CA CYS A 172 7.25 -73.16 -8.51
C CYS A 172 6.84 -71.78 -9.07
N CYS A 173 6.12 -71.74 -10.20
CA CYS A 173 5.77 -70.48 -10.87
C CYS A 173 4.47 -69.86 -10.34
N SER A 174 3.54 -70.68 -9.84
CA SER A 174 2.26 -70.22 -9.28
C SER A 174 2.42 -69.55 -7.91
N LYS A 175 3.22 -70.15 -7.02
CA LYS A 175 3.45 -69.66 -5.64
C LYS A 175 4.16 -68.31 -5.59
N TYR A 176 5.08 -68.05 -6.52
CA TYR A 176 5.83 -66.79 -6.59
C TYR A 176 4.97 -65.64 -7.14
N LEU A 177 4.10 -65.93 -8.13
CA LEU A 177 3.17 -64.95 -8.68
C LEU A 177 2.11 -64.54 -7.64
N GLU A 178 1.65 -65.49 -6.84
CA GLU A 178 0.66 -65.26 -5.77
C GLU A 178 1.25 -64.40 -4.63
N LEU A 179 2.52 -64.61 -4.26
CA LEU A 179 3.25 -63.77 -3.31
C LEU A 179 3.45 -62.33 -3.84
N LEU A 180 3.83 -62.17 -5.11
CA LEU A 180 3.98 -60.85 -5.73
C LEU A 180 2.66 -60.08 -5.81
N LEU A 181 1.56 -60.75 -6.16
CA LEU A 181 0.23 -60.13 -6.19
C LEU A 181 -0.23 -59.70 -4.79
N LYS A 182 0.11 -60.48 -3.76
CA LYS A 182 -0.19 -60.14 -2.36
C LYS A 182 0.59 -58.91 -1.90
N GLU A 183 1.87 -58.81 -2.27
CA GLU A 183 2.72 -57.67 -1.94
C GLU A 183 2.29 -56.40 -2.70
N ILE A 184 1.96 -56.49 -3.99
CA ILE A 184 1.42 -55.37 -4.78
C ILE A 184 0.11 -54.86 -4.17
N LYS A 185 -0.77 -55.76 -3.71
CA LYS A 185 -2.04 -55.38 -3.07
C LYS A 185 -1.82 -54.70 -1.72
N LYS A 186 -0.80 -55.10 -0.97
CA LYS A 186 -0.39 -54.47 0.29
C LYS A 186 0.18 -53.06 0.04
N LEU A 187 1.09 -52.92 -0.93
CA LEU A 187 1.70 -51.64 -1.28
C LEU A 187 0.69 -50.64 -1.86
N LYS A 188 -0.31 -51.11 -2.63
CA LYS A 188 -1.42 -50.26 -3.08
C LYS A 188 -2.24 -49.69 -1.91
N LYS A 189 -2.47 -50.51 -0.87
CA LYS A 189 -3.21 -50.08 0.33
C LYS A 189 -2.43 -49.06 1.16
N GLU A 190 -1.11 -49.21 1.27
CA GLU A 190 -0.23 -48.23 1.92
C GLU A 190 -0.12 -46.92 1.13
N ASN A 191 -0.04 -46.98 -0.20
CA ASN A 191 0.04 -45.79 -1.05
C ASN A 191 -1.26 -44.95 -1.00
N GLU A 192 -2.42 -45.61 -0.94
CA GLU A 192 -3.71 -44.93 -0.69
C GLU A 192 -3.73 -44.25 0.68
N LYS A 193 -3.31 -44.95 1.75
CA LYS A 193 -3.25 -44.38 3.11
C LYS A 193 -2.33 -43.14 3.19
N LEU A 194 -1.15 -43.22 2.59
CA LEU A 194 -0.19 -42.11 2.57
C LEU A 194 -0.68 -40.95 1.69
N SER A 195 -1.46 -41.24 0.64
CA SER A 195 -2.11 -40.20 -0.20
C SER A 195 -3.16 -39.41 0.57
N THR A 196 -3.95 -40.07 1.43
CA THR A 196 -4.91 -39.40 2.32
C THR A 196 -4.23 -38.58 3.40
N GLU A 197 -3.19 -39.10 4.04
CA GLU A 197 -2.40 -38.35 5.03
C GLU A 197 -1.71 -37.12 4.41
N ARG A 198 -1.14 -37.25 3.20
CA ARG A 198 -0.58 -36.11 2.45
C ARG A 198 -1.63 -35.04 2.14
N ARG A 199 -2.87 -35.44 1.83
CA ARG A 199 -3.96 -34.51 1.52
C ARG A 199 -4.45 -33.78 2.79
N ALA A 200 -4.51 -34.47 3.92
CA ALA A 200 -4.84 -33.87 5.22
C ALA A 200 -3.78 -32.85 5.65
N LEU A 201 -2.49 -33.21 5.58
CA LEU A 201 -1.37 -32.32 5.90
C LEU A 201 -1.28 -31.12 4.97
N LYS A 202 -1.65 -31.28 3.68
CA LYS A 202 -1.69 -30.17 2.72
C LYS A 202 -2.82 -29.17 3.02
N ASN A 203 -3.93 -29.64 3.58
CA ASN A 203 -5.03 -28.79 4.03
C ASN A 203 -4.69 -28.06 5.34
N GLU A 204 -3.96 -28.70 6.26
CA GLU A 204 -3.43 -28.04 7.47
C GLU A 204 -2.37 -27.00 7.13
N LEU A 205 -1.48 -27.29 6.17
CA LEU A 205 -0.45 -26.35 5.70
C LEU A 205 -1.04 -25.16 4.92
N ALA A 206 -2.17 -25.34 4.24
CA ALA A 206 -2.89 -24.26 3.58
C ALA A 206 -3.61 -23.30 4.55
N GLY A 207 -3.72 -23.65 5.84
CA GLY A 207 -4.24 -22.79 6.89
C GLY A 207 -3.20 -21.88 7.56
N LEU A 208 -1.92 -22.01 7.19
CA LEU A 208 -0.84 -21.17 7.72
C LEU A 208 -0.32 -20.25 6.61
N ASP A 209 -0.61 -18.97 6.76
CA ASP A 209 -0.22 -17.92 5.83
C ASP A 209 1.31 -17.82 5.77
N LYS A 210 1.86 -17.99 4.57
CA LYS A 210 3.30 -18.10 4.32
C LYS A 210 4.00 -16.74 4.39
N ASP A 211 3.24 -15.66 4.22
CA ASP A 211 3.74 -14.28 4.24
C ASP A 211 3.76 -13.69 5.67
N PHE A 212 3.05 -14.31 6.62
CA PHE A 212 3.02 -13.87 8.02
C PHE A 212 4.36 -14.05 8.73
N PHE A 213 5.14 -15.09 8.40
CA PHE A 213 6.37 -15.41 9.11
C PHE A 213 7.57 -14.56 8.67
N GLU A 214 7.63 -14.17 7.39
CA GLU A 214 8.69 -13.26 6.91
C GLU A 214 8.46 -11.83 7.42
N GLU A 215 7.21 -11.35 7.45
CA GLU A 215 6.88 -10.03 8.01
C GLU A 215 7.15 -9.93 9.52
N ILE A 216 6.92 -11.00 10.29
CA ILE A 216 7.22 -11.05 11.73
C ILE A 216 8.74 -11.02 11.99
N GLU A 217 9.53 -11.68 11.15
CA GLU A 217 10.99 -11.73 11.29
C GLU A 217 11.63 -10.39 10.94
N ASP A 218 11.13 -9.71 9.91
CA ASP A 218 11.52 -8.35 9.55
C ASP A 218 11.08 -7.32 10.61
N LEU A 219 9.88 -7.45 11.17
CA LEU A 219 9.43 -6.60 12.29
C LEU A 219 10.30 -6.80 13.53
N LYS A 220 10.69 -8.04 13.83
CA LYS A 220 11.57 -8.37 14.95
C LYS A 220 12.95 -7.73 14.78
N LEU A 221 13.50 -7.77 13.56
CA LEU A 221 14.79 -7.16 13.25
C LEU A 221 14.71 -5.63 13.36
N ALA A 222 13.68 -5.01 12.79
CA ALA A 222 13.47 -3.56 12.85
C ALA A 222 13.25 -3.06 14.29
N VAL A 223 12.49 -3.80 15.10
CA VAL A 223 12.27 -3.46 16.52
C VAL A 223 13.57 -3.59 17.31
N GLN A 224 14.36 -4.64 17.11
CA GLN A 224 15.66 -4.80 17.76
C GLN A 224 16.64 -3.67 17.40
N GLU A 225 16.67 -3.26 16.13
CA GLU A 225 17.52 -2.16 15.68
C GLU A 225 17.05 -0.82 16.25
N SER A 226 15.73 -0.58 16.32
CA SER A 226 15.17 0.64 16.92
C SER A 226 15.44 0.76 18.42
N VAL A 227 15.45 -0.35 19.16
CA VAL A 227 15.80 -0.39 20.59
C VAL A 227 17.28 -0.07 20.80
N LYS A 228 18.18 -0.57 19.95
CA LYS A 228 19.60 -0.20 19.98
C LYS A 228 19.79 1.29 19.73
N LEU A 229 19.10 1.83 18.72
CA LEU A 229 19.18 3.24 18.36
C LEU A 229 18.64 4.14 19.48
N ASN A 230 17.49 3.81 20.06
CA ASN A 230 16.91 4.55 21.19
C ASN A 230 17.81 4.53 22.42
N ASN A 231 18.49 3.42 22.70
CA ASN A 231 19.48 3.36 23.78
C ASN A 231 20.71 4.24 23.53
N GLN A 232 21.10 4.43 22.26
CA GLN A 232 22.15 5.37 21.90
C GLN A 232 21.68 6.83 21.99
N TYR A 233 20.44 7.13 21.59
CA TYR A 233 19.83 8.44 21.76
C TYR A 233 19.69 8.84 23.23
N GLU A 234 19.24 7.94 24.09
CA GLU A 234 19.17 8.14 25.55
C GLU A 234 20.55 8.46 26.15
N LYS A 235 21.59 7.75 25.71
CA LYS A 235 22.98 8.03 26.13
C LYS A 235 23.46 9.39 25.66
N CYS A 236 23.14 9.77 24.42
CA CYS A 236 23.48 11.08 23.86
C CYS A 236 22.74 12.22 24.58
N LEU A 237 21.44 12.06 24.85
CA LEU A 237 20.62 13.02 25.59
C LEU A 237 21.08 13.20 27.05
N LYS A 238 21.53 12.12 27.70
CA LYS A 238 22.18 12.18 29.03
C LYS A 238 23.51 12.93 29.00
N GLN A 239 24.29 12.83 27.92
CA GLN A 239 25.52 13.61 27.76
C GLN A 239 25.23 15.10 27.49
N ILE A 240 24.23 15.41 26.66
CA ILE A 240 23.83 16.79 26.34
C ILE A 240 23.23 17.50 27.57
N SER A 241 22.41 16.82 28.37
CA SER A 241 21.83 17.39 29.60
C SER A 241 22.87 17.73 30.68
N VAL A 242 23.98 16.99 30.75
CA VAL A 242 25.14 17.31 31.63
C VAL A 242 25.91 18.54 31.13
N ILE A 243 25.97 18.75 29.82
CA ILE A 243 26.63 19.92 29.20
C ILE A 243 25.77 21.19 29.41
N ASP A 244 24.46 21.08 29.29
CA ASP A 244 23.52 22.21 29.41
C ASP A 244 23.35 22.71 30.86
N GLY A 245 23.58 21.82 31.85
CA GLY A 245 23.66 22.17 33.28
C GLY A 245 24.86 23.06 33.65
N LYS A 246 25.98 22.96 32.90
CA LYS A 246 27.16 23.83 33.11
C LYS A 246 27.01 25.20 32.40
N GLY A 247 26.26 25.27 31.31
CA GLY A 247 25.97 26.52 30.58
C GLY A 247 25.06 27.50 31.34
N LYS A 248 24.06 26.99 32.08
CA LYS A 248 23.09 27.82 32.83
C LYS A 248 23.70 28.55 34.05
N LYS A 249 24.77 28.01 34.68
CA LYS A 249 25.49 28.70 35.77
C LYS A 249 26.32 29.90 35.29
N LYS A 250 26.88 29.88 34.06
CA LYS A 250 27.62 31.02 33.49
C LYS A 250 26.72 32.16 33.03
N LYS A 251 25.52 31.88 32.47
CA LYS A 251 24.55 32.93 32.06
C LYS A 251 23.87 33.64 33.25
N LYS A 252 23.64 32.96 34.37
CA LYS A 252 23.05 33.58 35.59
C LYS A 252 23.99 34.56 36.29
N LYS A 253 25.32 34.41 36.14
CA LYS A 253 26.34 35.32 36.70
C LYS A 253 26.54 36.59 35.85
N LYS A 254 26.26 36.54 34.54
CA LYS A 254 26.36 37.70 33.62
C LYS A 254 25.12 38.60 33.66
N LYS A 255 23.92 38.04 33.90
CA LYS A 255 22.65 38.79 33.98
C LYS A 255 22.42 39.54 35.32
N ARG A 256 23.22 39.25 36.34
CA ARG A 256 23.20 39.95 37.65
C ARG A 256 24.08 41.21 37.71
N ARG A 257 24.89 41.49 36.67
CA ARG A 257 25.75 42.68 36.59
C ARG A 257 25.19 43.81 35.72
N SER A 258 24.05 43.62 35.05
CA SER A 258 23.47 44.59 34.11
C SER A 258 22.10 45.14 34.55
N HIS A 259 21.70 44.95 35.82
CA HIS A 259 20.45 45.48 36.39
C HIS A 259 20.73 46.40 37.58
N ALA A 260 21.64 47.35 37.39
CA ALA A 260 21.86 48.45 38.31
C ALA A 260 22.28 49.69 37.51
N GLU A 261 21.41 50.18 36.63
CA GLU A 261 21.32 51.61 36.30
C GLU A 261 20.14 51.88 35.37
N VAL A 262 19.58 53.08 35.54
CA VAL A 262 18.53 53.76 34.76
C VAL A 262 17.07 53.45 35.13
N LYS A 263 16.58 54.29 36.06
CA LYS A 263 15.18 54.68 36.25
C LYS A 263 14.79 55.74 35.22
N GLY A 264 13.52 55.75 34.80
CA GLY A 264 12.80 56.97 34.39
C GLY A 264 12.08 56.89 33.03
N GLY A 265 10.78 57.16 33.02
CA GLY A 265 10.02 57.52 31.82
C GLY A 265 8.87 56.58 31.47
N ALA A 266 7.65 56.96 31.87
CA ALA A 266 6.42 56.33 31.43
C ALA A 266 6.08 56.76 29.99
N HIS A 267 5.87 55.80 29.10
CA HIS A 267 5.09 55.99 27.89
C HIS A 267 4.23 54.76 27.63
N VAL A 268 2.92 55.00 27.51
CA VAL A 268 1.89 54.04 27.15
C VAL A 268 2.14 53.58 25.71
N GLY A 269 2.68 52.38 25.56
CA GLY A 269 2.82 51.69 24.28
C GLY A 269 1.69 50.68 24.10
N LYS A 270 0.89 50.86 23.05
CA LYS A 270 -0.05 49.86 22.50
C LYS A 270 0.62 48.47 22.52
N LYS A 271 -0.02 47.50 23.18
CA LYS A 271 0.24 46.08 22.93
C LYS A 271 -0.15 45.79 21.48
N GLU A 272 0.80 45.83 20.56
CA GLU A 272 0.71 45.05 19.34
C GLU A 272 0.61 43.58 19.77
N SER A 273 -0.60 43.05 19.64
CA SER A 273 -0.85 41.62 19.68
C SER A 273 -0.02 40.99 18.56
N SER A 274 1.10 40.33 18.90
CA SER A 274 1.82 39.49 17.95
C SER A 274 0.84 38.45 17.40
N THR A 275 0.35 38.65 16.18
CA THR A 275 -0.57 37.70 15.53
C THR A 275 0.16 36.37 15.38
N SER A 276 -0.34 35.33 16.04
CA SER A 276 0.32 34.02 15.99
C SER A 276 0.22 33.45 14.57
N ILE A 277 1.34 33.26 13.90
CA ILE A 277 1.41 32.64 12.58
C ILE A 277 0.96 31.18 12.70
N LEU A 278 0.10 30.73 11.77
CA LEU A 278 -0.29 29.35 11.58
C LEU A 278 0.61 28.71 10.52
N LYS A 279 1.34 27.66 10.91
CA LYS A 279 2.14 26.83 10.02
C LYS A 279 1.27 25.68 9.50
N ALA A 280 1.04 25.64 8.19
CA ALA A 280 0.19 24.63 7.56
C ALA A 280 0.98 23.83 6.52
N ILE A 281 0.88 22.50 6.55
CA ILE A 281 1.25 21.67 5.38
C ILE A 281 -0.01 21.42 4.56
N ILE A 282 0.09 21.50 3.23
CA ILE A 282 -1.00 21.21 2.30
C ILE A 282 -0.53 20.16 1.31
N LEU A 283 -1.21 19.02 1.30
CA LEU A 283 -1.02 17.87 0.42
C LEU A 283 -2.25 17.70 -0.48
N ALA A 284 -2.10 17.04 -1.62
CA ALA A 284 -3.22 16.59 -2.44
C ALA A 284 -2.92 15.19 -3.01
N ASP A 285 -3.97 14.49 -3.43
CA ASP A 285 -3.91 13.31 -4.29
C ASP A 285 -2.90 12.26 -3.78
N THR A 286 -3.10 11.76 -2.57
CA THR A 286 -2.22 10.74 -1.99
C THR A 286 -2.43 9.38 -2.65
N HIS A 287 -3.62 9.09 -3.19
CA HIS A 287 -3.95 7.85 -3.93
C HIS A 287 -3.41 6.56 -3.27
N LEU A 288 -3.78 6.32 -2.01
CA LEU A 288 -3.50 5.04 -1.37
C LEU A 288 -4.15 3.93 -2.20
N LEU A 289 -3.35 2.92 -2.52
CA LEU A 289 -3.71 1.89 -3.49
C LEU A 289 -4.77 0.97 -2.87
N GLY A 290 -5.84 0.74 -3.61
CA GLY A 290 -6.92 -0.16 -3.18
C GLY A 290 -6.64 -1.63 -3.48
N GLU A 291 -7.62 -2.48 -3.21
CA GLU A 291 -7.55 -3.93 -3.35
C GLU A 291 -7.62 -4.40 -4.82
N ILE A 292 -8.30 -3.64 -5.68
CA ILE A 292 -8.73 -4.08 -7.02
C ILE A 292 -7.62 -3.89 -8.06
N GLN A 293 -7.06 -2.68 -8.14
CA GLN A 293 -6.05 -2.27 -9.11
C GLN A 293 -4.68 -2.01 -8.47
N GLY A 294 -4.61 -2.01 -7.14
CA GLY A 294 -3.37 -1.77 -6.41
C GLY A 294 -2.39 -2.95 -6.47
N HIS A 295 -1.24 -2.75 -7.12
CA HIS A 295 -0.16 -3.74 -7.15
C HIS A 295 0.61 -3.77 -5.80
N TRP A 296 0.90 -4.97 -5.28
CA TRP A 296 1.53 -5.15 -3.96
C TRP A 296 2.91 -4.48 -3.86
N LEU A 297 3.72 -4.52 -4.93
CA LEU A 297 5.05 -3.90 -4.94
C LEU A 297 4.95 -2.36 -4.88
N ASP A 298 3.92 -1.78 -5.50
CA ASP A 298 3.68 -0.35 -5.44
C ASP A 298 3.22 0.05 -4.03
N LYS A 299 2.36 -0.76 -3.39
CA LYS A 299 2.01 -0.57 -1.97
C LYS A 299 3.26 -0.60 -1.09
N LEU A 300 4.08 -1.64 -1.22
CA LEU A 300 5.30 -1.78 -0.41
C LEU A 300 6.26 -0.60 -0.60
N ARG A 301 6.47 -0.15 -1.84
CA ARG A 301 7.49 0.86 -2.14
C ARG A 301 6.96 2.29 -2.09
N ARG A 302 5.93 2.62 -2.88
CA ARG A 302 5.46 4.00 -3.06
C ARG A 302 4.75 4.51 -1.80
N GLU A 303 3.92 3.68 -1.16
CA GLU A 303 3.29 4.06 0.11
C GLU A 303 4.33 4.19 1.23
N TRP A 304 5.34 3.30 1.29
CA TRP A 304 6.44 3.47 2.24
C TRP A 304 7.22 4.76 2.01
N GLN A 305 7.56 5.10 0.76
CA GLN A 305 8.25 6.35 0.42
C GLN A 305 7.42 7.58 0.82
N MET A 306 6.11 7.53 0.59
CA MET A 306 5.18 8.57 0.97
C MET A 306 5.08 8.72 2.49
N GLU A 307 4.94 7.60 3.21
CA GLU A 307 4.96 7.60 4.68
C GLU A 307 6.25 8.22 5.20
N ARG A 308 7.42 7.78 4.71
CA ARG A 308 8.71 8.34 5.14
C ARG A 308 8.81 9.83 4.85
N SER A 309 8.30 10.28 3.71
CA SER A 309 8.31 11.69 3.32
C SER A 309 7.41 12.53 4.22
N PHE A 310 6.20 12.05 4.50
CA PHE A 310 5.27 12.71 5.41
C PHE A 310 5.83 12.80 6.84
N GLN A 311 6.33 11.68 7.38
CA GLN A 311 6.91 11.65 8.73
C GLN A 311 8.13 12.58 8.84
N THR A 312 8.96 12.64 7.79
CA THR A 312 10.12 13.55 7.74
C THR A 312 9.69 15.02 7.67
N ALA A 313 8.67 15.34 6.85
CA ALA A 313 8.12 16.68 6.75
C ALA A 313 7.55 17.16 8.09
N LEU A 314 6.80 16.30 8.80
CA LEU A 314 6.31 16.61 10.14
C LEU A 314 7.44 16.87 11.13
N TRP A 315 8.48 16.03 11.12
CA TRP A 315 9.61 16.16 12.04
C TRP A 315 10.40 17.45 11.81
N LEU A 316 10.66 17.81 10.55
CA LEU A 316 11.42 19.00 10.17
C LEU A 316 10.62 20.29 10.31
N LEU A 317 9.40 20.33 9.78
CA LEU A 317 8.63 21.57 9.61
C LEU A 317 7.75 21.88 10.83
N GLN A 318 7.39 20.85 11.60
CA GLN A 318 6.56 20.94 12.81
C GLN A 318 5.31 21.83 12.60
N PRO A 319 4.44 21.49 11.65
CA PRO A 319 3.25 22.29 11.36
C PRO A 319 2.23 22.24 12.50
N ASP A 320 1.43 23.29 12.62
CA ASP A 320 0.27 23.30 13.51
C ASP A 320 -0.88 22.47 12.92
N ILE A 321 -1.01 22.47 11.59
CA ILE A 321 -2.11 21.82 10.88
C ILE A 321 -1.62 21.23 9.54
N VAL A 322 -2.23 20.13 9.12
CA VAL A 322 -2.05 19.50 7.82
C VAL A 322 -3.40 19.42 7.11
N PHE A 323 -3.45 19.84 5.85
CA PHE A 323 -4.60 19.66 4.97
C PHE A 323 -4.27 18.63 3.88
N ILE A 324 -5.18 17.69 3.62
CA ILE A 324 -5.14 16.79 2.46
C ILE A 324 -6.35 17.09 1.57
N LEU A 325 -6.10 17.54 0.36
CA LEU A 325 -7.09 18.09 -0.58
C LEU A 325 -7.70 17.02 -1.50
N GLY A 326 -8.29 15.98 -0.92
CA GLY A 326 -8.98 14.93 -1.68
C GLY A 326 -8.08 13.83 -2.22
N ASP A 327 -8.75 12.85 -2.83
CA ASP A 327 -8.19 11.64 -3.41
C ASP A 327 -7.18 10.97 -2.48
N VAL A 328 -7.67 10.71 -1.27
CA VAL A 328 -6.92 10.00 -0.25
C VAL A 328 -6.67 8.57 -0.70
N PHE A 329 -7.73 7.92 -1.20
CA PHE A 329 -7.73 6.54 -1.67
C PHE A 329 -7.95 6.49 -3.18
N ASP A 330 -7.20 5.65 -3.89
CA ASP A 330 -7.32 5.49 -5.34
C ASP A 330 -8.63 4.80 -5.75
N GLU A 331 -9.14 3.91 -4.90
CA GLU A 331 -10.29 3.05 -5.21
C GLU A 331 -11.44 3.21 -4.23
N GLY A 332 -11.43 4.26 -3.39
CA GLY A 332 -12.46 4.51 -2.40
C GLY A 332 -13.86 4.31 -3.00
N LYS A 333 -14.14 4.94 -4.14
CA LYS A 333 -15.41 4.84 -4.90
C LYS A 333 -15.89 3.42 -5.21
N TRP A 334 -14.99 2.44 -5.24
CA TRP A 334 -15.26 1.02 -5.51
C TRP A 334 -15.04 0.10 -4.29
N SER A 335 -14.42 0.59 -3.22
CA SER A 335 -14.07 -0.23 -2.05
C SER A 335 -15.30 -0.86 -1.38
N SER A 336 -15.22 -2.18 -1.14
CA SER A 336 -16.10 -2.89 -0.22
C SER A 336 -15.96 -2.32 1.22
N PRO A 337 -16.93 -2.58 2.13
CA PRO A 337 -16.81 -2.11 3.52
C PRO A 337 -15.53 -2.60 4.23
N GLN A 338 -15.09 -3.82 3.92
CA GLN A 338 -13.86 -4.39 4.47
C GLN A 338 -12.62 -3.70 3.88
N ALA A 339 -12.53 -3.61 2.56
CA ALA A 339 -11.43 -2.92 1.88
C ALA A 339 -11.30 -1.46 2.35
N TRP A 340 -12.42 -0.74 2.44
CA TRP A 340 -12.46 0.62 3.00
C TRP A 340 -11.88 0.68 4.42
N THR A 341 -12.24 -0.27 5.29
CA THR A 341 -11.74 -0.32 6.67
C THR A 341 -10.23 -0.57 6.70
N ASP A 342 -9.73 -1.44 5.83
CA ASP A 342 -8.31 -1.75 5.72
C ASP A 342 -7.51 -0.57 5.14
N ASP A 343 -8.05 0.11 4.13
CA ASP A 343 -7.49 1.32 3.54
C ASP A 343 -7.40 2.45 4.58
N VAL A 344 -8.47 2.68 5.35
CA VAL A 344 -8.50 3.65 6.45
C VAL A 344 -7.49 3.30 7.55
N ARG A 345 -7.29 2.01 7.85
CA ARG A 345 -6.27 1.56 8.81
C ARG A 345 -4.87 1.91 8.31
N ARG A 346 -4.58 1.67 7.03
CA ARG A 346 -3.29 2.03 6.41
C ARG A 346 -3.08 3.54 6.39
N PHE A 347 -4.09 4.31 5.99
CA PHE A 347 -4.05 5.77 6.03
C PHE A 347 -3.65 6.29 7.43
N ARG A 348 -4.32 5.82 8.48
CA ARG A 348 -4.05 6.26 9.86
C ARG A 348 -2.64 5.91 10.33
N LYS A 349 -2.07 4.81 9.82
CA LYS A 349 -0.68 4.42 10.09
C LYS A 349 0.30 5.36 9.37
N MET A 350 0.11 5.57 8.08
CA MET A 350 1.02 6.35 7.24
C MET A 350 1.03 7.84 7.63
N PHE A 351 -0.16 8.41 7.84
CA PHE A 351 -0.36 9.82 8.21
C PHE A 351 -0.45 10.03 9.72
N LYS A 352 0.21 9.16 10.51
CA LYS A 352 0.32 9.34 11.96
C LYS A 352 1.01 10.68 12.27
N HIS A 353 0.44 11.44 13.20
CA HIS A 353 0.91 12.78 13.57
C HIS A 353 0.84 12.97 15.08
N PRO A 354 1.61 13.90 15.67
CA PRO A 354 1.52 14.20 17.10
C PRO A 354 0.20 14.91 17.42
N VAL A 355 -0.23 14.82 18.68
CA VAL A 355 -1.48 15.46 19.16
C VAL A 355 -1.46 16.99 18.99
N SER A 356 -0.28 17.60 18.91
CA SER A 356 -0.09 19.03 18.66
C SER A 356 -0.37 19.47 17.22
N THR A 357 -0.50 18.53 16.28
CA THR A 357 -0.74 18.80 14.87
C THR A 357 -2.14 18.32 14.50
N GLU A 358 -2.98 19.21 13.99
CA GLU A 358 -4.31 18.84 13.49
C GLU A 358 -4.21 18.30 12.06
N LEU A 359 -4.93 17.24 11.74
CA LEU A 359 -5.06 16.72 10.37
C LEU A 359 -6.50 16.92 9.88
N VAL A 360 -6.63 17.61 8.75
CA VAL A 360 -7.90 17.88 8.08
C VAL A 360 -7.86 17.28 6.69
N VAL A 361 -8.88 16.51 6.36
CA VAL A 361 -8.96 15.79 5.08
C VAL A 361 -10.24 16.18 4.37
N ILE A 362 -10.11 16.51 3.09
CA ILE A 362 -11.20 16.88 2.18
C ILE A 362 -11.45 15.70 1.25
N VAL A 363 -12.67 15.60 0.76
CA VAL A 363 -13.09 14.51 -0.11
C VAL A 363 -12.75 14.81 -1.58
N GLY A 364 -12.27 13.80 -2.31
CA GLY A 364 -12.12 13.83 -3.77
C GLY A 364 -12.96 12.79 -4.50
N ASN A 365 -12.86 12.74 -5.82
CA ASN A 365 -13.67 11.85 -6.66
C ASN A 365 -13.23 10.38 -6.59
N HIS A 366 -11.95 10.08 -6.31
CA HIS A 366 -11.53 8.71 -6.06
C HIS A 366 -12.04 8.18 -4.70
N ASP A 367 -12.32 9.05 -3.74
CA ASP A 367 -12.84 8.65 -2.43
C ASP A 367 -14.33 8.22 -2.46
N ILE A 368 -15.15 8.98 -3.19
CA ILE A 368 -16.62 8.84 -3.19
C ILE A 368 -17.26 8.63 -4.57
N GLY A 369 -16.48 8.68 -5.65
CA GLY A 369 -16.93 8.62 -7.04
C GLY A 369 -16.97 9.99 -7.68
N PHE A 370 -16.94 10.04 -9.02
CA PHE A 370 -17.39 11.22 -9.76
C PHE A 370 -18.87 11.49 -9.43
N HIS A 371 -19.37 12.67 -9.80
CA HIS A 371 -20.76 13.08 -9.52
C HIS A 371 -21.81 11.98 -9.78
N TYR A 372 -21.75 11.31 -10.93
CA TYR A 372 -22.70 10.26 -11.31
C TYR A 372 -22.55 8.94 -10.53
N GLU A 373 -21.40 8.71 -9.88
CA GLU A 373 -21.10 7.55 -9.03
C GLU A 373 -21.22 7.87 -7.53
N MET A 374 -21.35 9.16 -7.18
CA MET A 374 -21.44 9.64 -5.83
C MET A 374 -22.76 9.23 -5.20
N THR A 375 -22.69 8.61 -4.02
CA THR A 375 -23.89 8.23 -3.26
C THR A 375 -23.82 8.73 -1.83
N THR A 376 -24.98 8.93 -1.21
CA THR A 376 -25.09 9.32 0.20
C THR A 376 -24.32 8.36 1.12
N TYR A 377 -24.31 7.06 0.81
CA TYR A 377 -23.52 6.08 1.57
C TYR A 377 -22.02 6.37 1.51
N LYS A 378 -21.46 6.60 0.30
CA LYS A 378 -20.03 6.87 0.12
C LYS A 378 -19.62 8.18 0.78
N VAL A 379 -20.46 9.23 0.68
CA VAL A 379 -20.26 10.49 1.38
C VAL A 379 -20.28 10.28 2.89
N ASN A 380 -21.34 9.67 3.43
CA ASN A 380 -21.50 9.50 4.88
C ASN A 380 -20.37 8.66 5.50
N ARG A 381 -19.90 7.59 4.83
CA ARG A 381 -18.79 6.81 5.37
C ARG A 381 -17.47 7.60 5.39
N PHE A 382 -17.25 8.47 4.39
CA PHE A 382 -16.09 9.36 4.34
C PHE A 382 -16.16 10.40 5.46
N GLU A 383 -17.30 11.09 5.57
CA GLU A 383 -17.58 12.08 6.63
C GLU A 383 -17.36 11.48 8.03
N LYS A 384 -17.81 10.24 8.25
CA LYS A 384 -17.63 9.52 9.53
C LYS A 384 -16.16 9.27 9.88
N VAL A 385 -15.30 8.97 8.90
CA VAL A 385 -13.89 8.67 9.14
C VAL A 385 -13.07 9.95 9.37
N PHE A 386 -13.32 10.98 8.56
CA PHE A 386 -12.50 12.18 8.49
C PHE A 386 -13.10 13.40 9.19
N ASN A 387 -14.29 13.27 9.78
CA ASN A 387 -15.05 14.38 10.36
C ASN A 387 -15.19 15.53 9.34
N PHE A 388 -15.42 15.18 8.08
CA PHE A 388 -15.60 16.12 6.99
C PHE A 388 -17.09 16.41 6.79
N THR A 389 -17.44 17.61 6.33
CA THR A 389 -18.74 17.86 5.68
C THR A 389 -18.63 19.11 4.81
N SER A 390 -19.38 19.17 3.70
CA SER A 390 -19.40 20.37 2.86
C SER A 390 -19.97 21.56 3.64
N GLY A 391 -19.33 22.72 3.55
CA GLY A 391 -19.69 23.89 4.34
C GLY A 391 -19.27 23.78 5.82
N LYS A 392 -18.32 22.90 6.15
CA LYS A 392 -17.64 22.94 7.44
C LYS A 392 -16.65 24.11 7.48
N LEU A 393 -16.71 24.90 8.55
CA LEU A 393 -15.74 25.95 8.85
C LEU A 393 -14.73 25.46 9.88
N ILE A 394 -13.45 25.64 9.60
CA ILE A 394 -12.37 25.44 10.56
C ILE A 394 -11.74 26.78 10.87
N THR A 395 -11.78 27.19 12.14
CA THR A 395 -11.19 28.46 12.58
C THR A 395 -10.02 28.21 13.50
N ARG A 396 -8.82 28.65 13.11
CA ARG A 396 -7.58 28.51 13.91
C ARG A 396 -6.77 29.78 13.86
N LYS A 397 -6.26 30.25 15.00
CA LYS A 397 -5.45 31.48 15.10
C LYS A 397 -6.09 32.70 14.40
N GLY A 398 -7.42 32.79 14.43
CA GLY A 398 -8.19 33.86 13.79
C GLY A 398 -8.35 33.74 12.27
N ILE A 399 -7.99 32.60 11.68
CA ILE A 399 -8.09 32.31 10.25
C ILE A 399 -9.27 31.38 10.01
N ASN A 400 -10.09 31.69 9.02
CA ASN A 400 -11.24 30.90 8.59
C ASN A 400 -10.89 30.04 7.37
N PHE A 401 -11.06 28.72 7.47
CA PHE A 401 -10.93 27.76 6.37
C PHE A 401 -12.28 27.15 6.04
N VAL A 402 -12.73 27.29 4.79
CA VAL A 402 -14.01 26.76 4.31
C VAL A 402 -13.74 25.50 3.52
N LEU A 403 -14.30 24.38 3.99
CA LEU A 403 -14.19 23.07 3.33
C LEU A 403 -15.36 22.87 2.37
N VAL A 404 -15.04 22.58 1.11
CA VAL A 404 -16.02 22.39 0.04
C VAL A 404 -15.93 20.95 -0.46
N ASN A 405 -17.07 20.24 -0.50
CA ASN A 405 -17.18 19.02 -1.29
C ASN A 405 -17.39 19.42 -2.76
N SER A 406 -16.30 19.56 -3.51
CA SER A 406 -16.35 20.00 -4.91
C SER A 406 -17.01 18.98 -5.83
N VAL A 407 -16.99 17.68 -5.50
CA VAL A 407 -17.69 16.64 -6.26
C VAL A 407 -19.21 16.86 -6.25
N ALA A 408 -19.73 17.47 -5.19
CA ALA A 408 -21.15 17.80 -5.04
C ALA A 408 -21.55 19.17 -5.64
N MET A 409 -20.64 19.84 -6.36
CA MET A 409 -20.88 21.14 -7.00
C MET A 409 -21.18 20.99 -8.51
N ASP A 410 -21.89 19.94 -8.91
CA ASP A 410 -22.23 19.68 -10.33
C ASP A 410 -23.31 20.65 -10.87
N GLY A 411 -24.18 21.16 -10.00
CA GLY A 411 -25.22 22.13 -10.35
C GLY A 411 -26.52 21.53 -10.90
N ASP A 412 -26.70 20.21 -10.84
CA ASP A 412 -27.93 19.51 -11.28
C ASP A 412 -29.03 19.40 -10.21
N GLY A 413 -28.75 19.88 -8.99
CA GLY A 413 -29.70 19.84 -7.87
C GLY A 413 -29.87 18.47 -7.22
N CYS A 414 -28.96 17.52 -7.44
CA CYS A 414 -29.00 16.21 -6.77
C CYS A 414 -29.14 16.34 -5.23
N ALA A 415 -29.67 15.32 -4.55
CA ALA A 415 -29.94 15.41 -3.10
C ALA A 415 -28.70 15.79 -2.26
N VAL A 416 -27.54 15.19 -2.57
CA VAL A 416 -26.26 15.52 -1.93
C VAL A 416 -25.78 16.93 -2.31
N CYS A 417 -25.98 17.33 -3.57
CA CYS A 417 -25.59 18.60 -4.14
C CYS A 417 -26.37 19.75 -3.51
N SER A 418 -27.70 19.66 -3.51
CA SER A 418 -28.61 20.63 -2.90
C SER A 418 -28.35 20.78 -1.40
N THR A 419 -28.08 19.67 -0.69
CA THR A 419 -27.70 19.71 0.73
C THR A 419 -26.36 20.42 0.93
N SER A 420 -25.38 20.15 0.07
CA SER A 420 -24.05 20.76 0.13
C SER A 420 -24.09 22.25 -0.17
N GLU A 421 -24.80 22.67 -1.23
CA GLU A 421 -25.02 24.08 -1.56
C GLU A 421 -25.76 24.81 -0.43
N ALA A 422 -26.81 24.22 0.14
CA ALA A 422 -27.54 24.83 1.25
C ALA A 422 -26.65 25.08 2.47
N LYS A 423 -25.77 24.13 2.81
CA LYS A 423 -24.77 24.31 3.89
C LYS A 423 -23.77 25.43 3.57
N LEU A 424 -23.29 25.50 2.34
CA LEU A 424 -22.36 26.55 1.88
C LEU A 424 -23.01 27.94 1.91
N VAL A 425 -24.26 28.06 1.45
CA VAL A 425 -25.04 29.31 1.49
C VAL A 425 -25.31 29.75 2.94
N ALA A 426 -25.65 28.81 3.82
CA ALA A 426 -25.83 29.12 5.24
C ALA A 426 -24.51 29.59 5.88
N LEU A 427 -23.38 28.98 5.54
CA LEU A 427 -22.07 29.38 6.02
C LEU A 427 -21.64 30.75 5.48
N SER A 428 -21.88 31.02 4.19
CA SER A 428 -21.53 32.30 3.58
C SER A 428 -22.29 33.46 4.22
N HIS A 429 -23.57 33.27 4.55
CA HIS A 429 -24.33 34.24 5.34
C HIS A 429 -23.67 34.54 6.70
N LYS A 430 -23.22 33.50 7.43
CA LYS A 430 -22.53 33.68 8.71
C LYS A 430 -21.23 34.46 8.59
N LEU A 431 -20.40 34.14 7.60
CA LEU A 431 -19.14 34.83 7.35
C LEU A 431 -19.37 36.28 6.94
N ASN A 432 -20.31 36.54 6.03
CA ASN A 432 -20.65 37.89 5.59
C ASN A 432 -21.19 38.75 6.74
N CYS A 433 -22.05 38.20 7.61
CA CYS A 433 -22.50 38.90 8.82
C CYS A 433 -21.34 39.26 9.76
N SER A 434 -20.32 38.40 9.85
CA SER A 434 -19.16 38.61 10.71
C SER A 434 -18.17 39.65 10.16
N GLN A 435 -18.20 39.89 8.85
CA GLN A 435 -17.37 40.89 8.18
C GLN A 435 -18.03 42.29 8.11
N GLN A 436 -19.30 42.44 8.51
CA GLN A 436 -19.99 43.74 8.48
C GLN A 436 -19.38 44.74 9.46
N LYS A 437 -19.21 45.98 9.00
CA LYS A 437 -18.78 47.10 9.86
C LYS A 437 -19.87 47.42 10.90
N PRO A 438 -19.49 47.79 12.14
CA PRO A 438 -20.42 47.98 13.24
C PRO A 438 -21.51 49.05 13.01
N ASN A 439 -21.30 50.01 12.10
CA ASN A 439 -22.26 51.10 11.84
C ASN A 439 -23.36 50.76 10.82
N HIS A 440 -23.35 49.56 10.22
CA HIS A 440 -24.40 49.09 9.31
C HIS A 440 -24.77 47.63 9.60
N SER A 441 -25.10 47.32 10.87
CA SER A 441 -25.60 45.99 11.21
C SER A 441 -26.97 45.77 10.56
N ASN A 442 -27.02 44.93 9.53
CA ASN A 442 -28.28 44.48 8.96
C ASN A 442 -29.08 43.75 10.05
N LYS A 443 -30.37 44.04 10.22
CA LYS A 443 -31.23 43.32 11.19
C LYS A 443 -31.17 41.80 11.01
N ARG A 444 -30.87 41.31 9.79
CA ARG A 444 -30.70 39.88 9.48
C ARG A 444 -29.46 39.22 10.10
N CYS A 445 -28.52 40.00 10.64
CA CYS A 445 -27.28 39.52 11.25
C CYS A 445 -27.27 39.64 12.78
N SER A 446 -28.37 40.06 13.42
CA SER A 446 -28.42 40.28 14.87
C SER A 446 -28.22 39.01 15.69
N ASP A 447 -28.78 37.89 15.22
CA ASP A 447 -28.79 36.61 15.95
C ASP A 447 -27.72 35.63 15.44
N VAL A 448 -26.81 36.12 14.58
CA VAL A 448 -25.78 35.30 13.95
C VAL A 448 -24.52 35.32 14.80
N GLU A 449 -23.99 34.14 15.13
CA GLU A 449 -22.72 33.98 15.82
C GLU A 449 -21.59 34.70 15.05
N LYS A 450 -20.86 35.58 15.75
CA LYS A 450 -19.76 36.34 15.16
C LYS A 450 -18.50 35.50 15.08
N LEU A 451 -18.05 35.24 13.85
CA LEU A 451 -16.79 34.59 13.53
C LEU A 451 -15.65 35.63 13.46
N PRO A 452 -14.37 35.20 13.51
CA PRO A 452 -13.27 36.11 13.23
C PRO A 452 -13.44 36.78 11.86
N ALA A 453 -13.23 38.09 11.81
CA ALA A 453 -13.34 38.90 10.60
C ALA A 453 -12.11 38.74 9.69
N SER A 454 -11.83 37.50 9.25
CA SER A 454 -10.83 37.18 8.24
C SER A 454 -11.52 36.75 6.95
N GLU A 455 -11.05 37.24 5.80
CA GLU A 455 -11.40 36.68 4.50
C GLU A 455 -11.00 35.19 4.46
N PRO A 456 -11.92 34.29 4.09
CA PRO A 456 -11.68 32.86 4.24
C PRO A 456 -10.68 32.33 3.20
N ILE A 457 -10.07 31.20 3.53
CA ILE A 457 -9.33 30.36 2.59
C ILE A 457 -10.25 29.21 2.19
N LEU A 458 -10.49 29.04 0.89
CA LEU A 458 -11.26 27.90 0.37
C LEU A 458 -10.35 26.70 0.19
N LEU A 459 -10.79 25.56 0.70
CA LEU A 459 -10.12 24.28 0.53
C LEU A 459 -11.09 23.32 -0.16
N GLN A 460 -10.65 22.78 -1.30
CA GLN A 460 -11.46 21.90 -2.12
C GLN A 460 -10.56 20.93 -2.89
N HIS A 461 -11.16 19.96 -3.57
CA HIS A 461 -10.41 19.01 -4.39
C HIS A 461 -10.35 19.46 -5.85
N TYR A 462 -11.49 19.67 -6.52
CA TYR A 462 -11.49 20.14 -7.91
C TYR A 462 -11.10 21.62 -7.96
N PRO A 463 -10.24 22.03 -8.91
CA PRO A 463 -9.96 23.44 -9.12
C PRO A 463 -11.20 24.22 -9.54
N LEU A 464 -11.17 25.54 -9.36
CA LEU A 464 -12.14 26.39 -10.04
C LEU A 464 -11.94 26.31 -11.55
N TYR A 465 -12.97 26.74 -12.28
CA TYR A 465 -12.95 26.76 -13.73
C TYR A 465 -11.73 27.51 -14.27
N ARG A 466 -10.96 26.81 -15.10
CA ARG A 466 -9.97 27.37 -16.02
C ARG A 466 -9.96 26.53 -17.29
N LYS A 467 -9.56 27.13 -18.41
CA LYS A 467 -9.63 26.47 -19.73
C LYS A 467 -8.67 25.28 -19.86
N SER A 468 -7.49 25.39 -19.27
CA SER A 468 -6.44 24.37 -19.26
C SER A 468 -5.34 24.80 -18.30
N ASP A 469 -4.27 24.01 -18.21
CA ASP A 469 -3.06 24.33 -17.46
C ASP A 469 -2.00 25.10 -18.28
N ALA A 470 -2.37 25.71 -19.42
CA ALA A 470 -1.42 26.28 -20.37
C ALA A 470 -0.55 27.40 -19.77
N GLU A 471 -1.15 28.19 -18.88
CA GLU A 471 -0.51 29.30 -18.17
C GLU A 471 0.28 28.87 -16.93
N CYS A 472 0.13 27.61 -16.50
CA CYS A 472 0.86 27.08 -15.35
C CYS A 472 2.36 26.95 -15.66
N SER A 473 3.17 27.19 -14.65
CA SER A 473 4.63 27.11 -14.72
C SER A 473 5.20 26.45 -13.47
N GLY A 474 6.44 25.96 -13.57
CA GLY A 474 7.12 25.23 -12.50
C GLY A 474 7.67 23.91 -13.00
N GLU A 475 8.49 23.26 -12.17
CA GLU A 475 9.06 21.95 -12.51
C GLU A 475 8.07 20.80 -12.30
N ASP A 476 7.05 21.01 -11.45
CA ASP A 476 5.95 20.09 -11.15
C ASP A 476 4.62 20.51 -11.79
N SER A 477 4.65 21.45 -12.74
CA SER A 477 3.49 21.74 -13.60
C SER A 477 3.34 20.66 -14.67
N ALA A 478 2.14 20.54 -15.24
CA ALA A 478 1.86 19.58 -16.30
C ALA A 478 2.83 19.77 -17.49
N PRO A 479 3.27 18.67 -18.14
CA PRO A 479 4.19 18.74 -19.26
C PRO A 479 3.56 19.50 -20.44
N PRO A 480 4.36 20.07 -21.36
CA PRO A 480 3.85 20.89 -22.48
C PRO A 480 2.77 20.20 -23.34
N GLU A 481 2.86 18.88 -23.48
CA GLU A 481 1.92 18.05 -24.23
C GLU A 481 0.55 17.95 -23.56
N GLU A 482 0.49 18.06 -22.23
CA GLU A 482 -0.74 17.90 -21.43
C GLU A 482 -1.34 19.25 -21.05
N LYS A 483 -0.50 20.25 -20.73
CA LYS A 483 -0.99 21.52 -20.17
C LYS A 483 -1.87 22.33 -21.14
N ASN A 484 -1.74 22.09 -22.45
CA ASN A 484 -2.55 22.77 -23.46
C ASN A 484 -3.88 22.04 -23.75
N ILE A 485 -4.11 20.86 -23.18
CA ILE A 485 -5.35 20.11 -23.36
C ILE A 485 -6.48 20.86 -22.64
N PRO A 486 -7.57 21.21 -23.35
CA PRO A 486 -8.70 21.88 -22.72
C PRO A 486 -9.35 21.00 -21.64
N PHE A 487 -9.58 21.58 -20.48
CA PHE A 487 -10.29 20.94 -19.39
C PHE A 487 -11.78 20.84 -19.67
N LYS A 488 -12.35 19.70 -19.24
CA LYS A 488 -13.77 19.42 -19.24
C LYS A 488 -14.36 19.84 -17.89
N GLU A 489 -15.31 20.76 -17.95
CA GLU A 489 -16.10 21.17 -16.78
C GLU A 489 -16.77 19.96 -16.12
N LYS A 490 -16.91 20.00 -14.80
CA LYS A 490 -17.47 18.96 -13.93
C LYS A 490 -16.67 17.66 -13.87
N TYR A 491 -15.56 17.58 -14.60
CA TYR A 491 -14.66 16.45 -14.60
C TYR A 491 -13.28 16.86 -14.12
N ASP A 492 -12.56 17.69 -14.90
CA ASP A 492 -11.21 18.14 -14.59
C ASP A 492 -11.21 19.39 -13.68
N VAL A 493 -12.27 20.19 -13.76
CA VAL A 493 -12.48 21.43 -13.00
C VAL A 493 -13.96 21.61 -12.67
N LEU A 494 -14.27 22.47 -11.70
CA LEU A 494 -15.65 22.91 -11.47
C LEU A 494 -16.22 23.65 -12.68
N SER A 495 -17.55 23.67 -12.80
CA SER A 495 -18.19 24.48 -13.84
C SER A 495 -17.96 25.97 -13.61
N GLN A 496 -18.10 26.77 -14.65
CA GLN A 496 -18.05 28.24 -14.55
C GLN A 496 -19.04 28.76 -13.51
N GLU A 497 -20.27 28.27 -13.52
CA GLU A 497 -21.32 28.67 -12.59
C GLU A 497 -20.99 28.29 -11.15
N ALA A 498 -20.53 27.06 -10.92
CA ALA A 498 -20.13 26.60 -9.59
C ALA A 498 -18.96 27.43 -9.05
N SER A 499 -18.00 27.76 -9.92
CA SER A 499 -16.84 28.59 -9.57
C SER A 499 -17.25 30.01 -9.20
N GLN A 500 -18.12 30.62 -9.99
CA GLN A 500 -18.68 31.95 -9.74
C GLN A 500 -19.46 31.98 -8.42
N LYS A 501 -20.27 30.95 -8.13
CA LYS A 501 -21.01 30.82 -6.86
C LYS A 501 -20.06 30.84 -5.67
N LEU A 502 -18.99 30.03 -5.68
CA LEU A 502 -18.04 29.96 -4.57
C LEU A 502 -17.31 31.28 -4.33
N ILE A 503 -16.84 31.93 -5.40
CA ILE A 503 -16.21 33.26 -5.31
C ILE A 503 -17.20 34.27 -4.71
N TRP A 504 -18.44 34.30 -5.23
CA TRP A 504 -19.47 35.24 -4.80
C TRP A 504 -19.92 35.02 -3.35
N TRP A 505 -20.05 33.76 -2.93
CA TRP A 505 -20.48 33.44 -1.57
C TRP A 505 -19.43 33.82 -0.54
N PHE A 506 -18.15 33.51 -0.81
CA PHE A 506 -17.13 33.55 0.23
C PHE A 506 -16.15 34.70 0.14
N HIS A 507 -16.02 35.35 -1.02
CA HIS A 507 -14.98 36.37 -1.27
C HIS A 507 -13.61 35.92 -0.73
N PRO A 508 -13.13 34.74 -1.16
CA PRO A 508 -11.93 34.13 -0.58
C PRO A 508 -10.69 34.97 -0.90
N ARG A 509 -9.70 34.94 0.00
CA ARG A 509 -8.38 35.54 -0.26
C ARG A 509 -7.36 34.56 -0.83
N LEU A 510 -7.63 33.27 -0.74
CA LEU A 510 -6.81 32.19 -1.26
C LEU A 510 -7.69 30.96 -1.49
N ILE A 511 -7.42 30.23 -2.55
CA ILE A 511 -8.06 28.96 -2.89
C ILE A 511 -6.97 27.90 -3.02
N LEU A 512 -7.17 26.76 -2.39
CA LEU A 512 -6.26 25.61 -2.49
C LEU A 512 -7.05 24.41 -3.00
N SER A 513 -6.61 23.86 -4.13
CA SER A 513 -7.21 22.72 -4.83
C SER A 513 -6.19 21.60 -5.08
N GLY A 514 -6.64 20.45 -5.60
CA GLY A 514 -5.81 19.31 -6.01
C GLY A 514 -6.26 18.79 -7.38
N HIS A 515 -6.48 17.47 -7.49
CA HIS A 515 -7.15 16.77 -8.59
C HIS A 515 -6.38 16.66 -9.91
N THR A 516 -5.78 17.75 -10.40
CA THR A 516 -5.04 17.72 -11.69
C THR A 516 -3.69 17.02 -11.59
N HIS A 517 -3.28 16.59 -10.39
CA HIS A 517 -1.99 15.99 -10.02
C HIS A 517 -0.75 16.86 -10.27
N SER A 518 -0.90 17.96 -11.02
CA SER A 518 0.14 18.89 -11.41
C SER A 518 -0.05 20.23 -10.73
N ALA A 519 1.07 20.89 -10.41
CA ALA A 519 1.03 22.18 -9.77
C ALA A 519 0.56 23.26 -10.74
N CYS A 520 -0.35 24.10 -10.29
CA CYS A 520 -0.74 25.28 -11.03
C CYS A 520 -1.05 26.45 -10.10
N GLU A 521 -0.69 27.65 -10.53
CA GLU A 521 -1.04 28.90 -9.86
C GLU A 521 -1.82 29.76 -10.85
N VAL A 522 -3.04 30.15 -10.48
CA VAL A 522 -3.95 30.95 -11.33
C VAL A 522 -4.52 32.11 -10.53
N LEU A 523 -4.75 33.23 -11.19
CA LEU A 523 -5.34 34.42 -10.59
C LEU A 523 -6.77 34.63 -11.09
N HIS A 524 -7.76 34.33 -10.25
CA HIS A 524 -9.18 34.52 -10.55
C HIS A 524 -9.62 35.96 -10.35
N ALA A 525 -10.43 36.47 -11.29
CA ALA A 525 -10.94 37.84 -11.30
C ALA A 525 -9.83 38.91 -11.10
N GLY A 526 -8.59 38.60 -11.48
CA GLY A 526 -7.43 39.49 -11.32
C GLY A 526 -7.00 39.75 -9.86
N LYS A 527 -7.55 39.03 -8.87
CA LYS A 527 -7.27 39.30 -7.45
C LYS A 527 -7.14 38.05 -6.57
N ILE A 528 -7.83 36.96 -6.88
CA ILE A 528 -7.95 35.80 -6.00
C ILE A 528 -7.00 34.70 -6.47
N PRO A 529 -5.88 34.46 -5.78
CA PRO A 529 -4.98 33.37 -6.15
C PRO A 529 -5.62 32.02 -5.82
N GLU A 530 -5.53 31.10 -6.78
CA GLU A 530 -5.75 29.68 -6.60
C GLU A 530 -4.45 28.92 -6.83
N ILE A 531 -4.14 28.00 -5.92
CA ILE A 531 -3.03 27.07 -6.07
C ILE A 531 -3.60 25.65 -6.12
N SER A 532 -3.45 24.99 -7.27
CA SER A 532 -3.64 23.55 -7.39
C SER A 532 -2.37 22.86 -6.92
N VAL A 533 -2.47 22.15 -5.80
CA VAL A 533 -1.38 21.40 -5.18
C VAL A 533 -1.19 20.11 -5.97
N PRO A 534 0.04 19.79 -6.41
CA PRO A 534 0.30 18.56 -7.14
C PRO A 534 0.14 17.34 -6.25
N SER A 535 0.11 16.17 -6.88
CA SER A 535 0.01 14.91 -6.17
C SER A 535 1.20 14.69 -5.23
N PHE A 536 0.90 14.25 -4.02
CA PHE A 536 1.87 13.76 -3.05
C PHE A 536 2.20 12.26 -3.25
N SER A 537 2.13 11.77 -4.49
CA SER A 537 2.35 10.37 -4.83
C SER A 537 3.18 10.19 -6.10
N TRP A 538 4.23 9.37 -6.00
CA TRP A 538 5.07 8.98 -7.15
C TRP A 538 4.34 8.14 -8.21
N ARG A 539 3.11 7.71 -7.92
CA ARG A 539 2.25 7.04 -8.91
C ARG A 539 1.77 8.01 -9.97
N ASN A 540 1.48 9.25 -9.57
CA ASN A 540 0.83 10.25 -10.41
C ASN A 540 1.85 11.19 -11.07
N ILE A 541 2.97 11.48 -10.39
CA ILE A 541 4.01 12.38 -10.89
C ILE A 541 5.42 11.94 -10.45
N ASN A 542 6.44 12.17 -11.28
CA ASN A 542 7.82 11.75 -10.98
C ASN A 542 8.49 12.60 -9.88
N ASN A 543 8.06 13.84 -9.69
CA ASN A 543 8.56 14.80 -8.69
C ASN A 543 7.45 15.33 -7.76
N PRO A 544 6.85 14.47 -6.91
CA PRO A 544 5.81 14.89 -5.99
C PRO A 544 6.25 16.08 -5.14
N SER A 545 5.33 16.97 -4.84
CA SER A 545 5.63 18.11 -3.98
C SER A 545 4.45 18.41 -3.06
N PHE A 546 4.68 19.26 -2.08
CA PHE A 546 3.64 19.76 -1.19
C PHE A 546 3.88 21.23 -0.85
N ILE A 547 2.90 21.88 -0.23
CA ILE A 547 3.03 23.28 0.17
C ILE A 547 3.22 23.40 1.68
N MET A 548 4.17 24.23 2.08
CA MET A 548 4.31 24.75 3.44
C MET A 548 3.84 26.21 3.47
N GLY A 549 2.77 26.46 4.22
CA GLY A 549 2.17 27.77 4.40
C GLY A 549 2.50 28.40 5.75
N SER A 550 2.79 29.70 5.74
CA SER A 550 2.79 30.58 6.92
C SER A 550 1.62 31.54 6.79
N ILE A 551 0.56 31.33 7.58
CA ILE A 551 -0.73 31.99 7.40
C ILE A 551 -1.05 32.84 8.63
N THR A 552 -1.52 34.05 8.39
CA THR A 552 -2.09 34.96 9.40
C THR A 552 -3.54 35.30 9.02
N PRO A 553 -4.34 35.94 9.89
CA PRO A 553 -5.71 36.32 9.54
C PRO A 553 -5.84 37.23 8.30
N THR A 554 -4.78 37.99 7.98
CA THR A 554 -4.80 38.99 6.90
C THR A 554 -3.91 38.61 5.73
N ASP A 555 -2.85 37.84 5.94
CA ASP A 555 -1.82 37.57 4.93
C ASP A 555 -1.41 36.09 4.93
N PHE A 556 -0.71 35.64 3.89
CA PHE A 556 -0.14 34.30 3.78
C PHE A 556 1.14 34.28 2.93
N SER A 557 2.00 33.31 3.20
CA SER A 557 3.15 33.00 2.36
C SER A 557 3.20 31.48 2.16
N LEU A 558 3.32 31.04 0.91
CA LEU A 558 3.32 29.63 0.52
C LEU A 558 4.68 29.28 -0.10
N HIS A 559 5.22 28.15 0.31
CA HIS A 559 6.46 27.61 -0.23
C HIS A 559 6.26 26.18 -0.67
N LYS A 560 6.67 25.87 -1.89
CA LYS A 560 6.65 24.53 -2.46
C LYS A 560 7.84 23.71 -1.94
N CYS A 561 7.58 22.50 -1.50
CA CYS A 561 8.55 21.56 -0.95
C CYS A 561 8.56 20.30 -1.83
N PHE A 562 9.62 20.15 -2.63
CA PHE A 562 9.78 19.01 -3.53
C PHE A 562 10.26 17.76 -2.78
N LEU A 563 9.68 16.62 -3.13
CA LEU A 563 10.21 15.31 -2.79
C LEU A 563 11.24 14.88 -3.84
N PRO A 564 12.14 13.93 -3.51
CA PRO A 564 13.08 13.39 -4.48
C PRO A 564 12.36 12.77 -5.69
N TYR A 565 12.94 12.95 -6.88
CA TYR A 565 12.47 12.30 -8.10
C TYR A 565 12.46 10.77 -7.95
N GLU A 566 11.41 10.10 -8.42
CA GLU A 566 11.32 8.63 -8.37
C GLU A 566 12.56 7.99 -9.02
N SER A 567 12.90 8.49 -10.21
CA SER A 567 14.06 8.04 -10.97
C SER A 567 15.38 8.20 -10.22
N ARG A 568 15.55 9.28 -9.45
CA ARG A 568 16.76 9.49 -8.63
C ARG A 568 16.78 8.54 -7.45
N VAL A 569 15.65 8.30 -6.80
CA VAL A 569 15.56 7.32 -5.70
C VAL A 569 15.93 5.92 -6.20
N PHE A 570 15.40 5.52 -7.35
CA PHE A 570 15.77 4.25 -7.99
C PHE A 570 17.27 4.17 -8.32
N ALA A 571 17.83 5.21 -8.94
CA ALA A 571 19.26 5.24 -9.27
C ALA A 571 20.14 5.10 -8.02
N ILE A 572 19.79 5.77 -6.93
CA ILE A 572 20.52 5.70 -5.65
C ILE A 572 20.46 4.28 -5.07
N TYR A 573 19.29 3.65 -5.04
CA TYR A 573 19.15 2.28 -4.52
C TYR A 573 19.89 1.25 -5.38
N CYS A 574 19.83 1.37 -6.71
CA CYS A 574 20.59 0.51 -7.61
C CYS A 574 22.11 0.68 -7.41
N ALA A 575 22.59 1.92 -7.29
CA ALA A 575 24.00 2.20 -7.05
C ALA A 575 24.47 1.68 -5.68
N ALA A 576 23.67 1.87 -4.62
CA ALA A 576 23.96 1.37 -3.29
C ALA A 576 23.98 -0.17 -3.25
N GLY A 577 23.02 -0.82 -3.93
CA GLY A 577 22.98 -2.28 -4.07
C GLY A 577 24.20 -2.82 -4.83
N ALA A 578 24.57 -2.18 -5.94
CA ALA A 578 25.77 -2.54 -6.70
C ALA A 578 27.05 -2.38 -5.86
N LEU A 579 27.18 -1.28 -5.12
CA LEU A 579 28.31 -1.06 -4.21
C LEU A 579 28.36 -2.13 -3.11
N LEU A 580 27.22 -2.48 -2.52
CA LEU A 580 27.14 -3.53 -1.51
C LEU A 580 27.58 -4.88 -2.07
N ILE A 581 27.14 -5.24 -3.28
CA ILE A 581 27.58 -6.47 -3.97
C ILE A 581 29.10 -6.44 -4.19
N ILE A 582 29.64 -5.31 -4.66
CA ILE A 582 31.09 -5.14 -4.84
C ILE A 582 31.84 -5.32 -3.52
N LEU A 583 31.35 -4.73 -2.43
CA LEU A 583 31.96 -4.87 -1.10
C LEU A 583 31.92 -6.31 -0.60
N ILE A 584 30.81 -7.02 -0.81
CA ILE A 584 30.67 -8.44 -0.46
C ILE A 584 31.65 -9.29 -1.27
N LEU A 585 31.73 -9.08 -2.59
CA LEU A 585 32.66 -9.80 -3.47
C LEU A 585 34.12 -9.51 -3.10
N ALA A 586 34.46 -8.26 -2.82
CA ALA A 586 35.79 -7.87 -2.36
C ALA A 586 36.13 -8.54 -1.02
N HIS A 587 35.17 -8.61 -0.09
CA HIS A 587 35.36 -9.31 1.18
C HIS A 587 35.65 -10.81 0.98
N PHE A 588 34.88 -11.49 0.11
CA PHE A 588 35.15 -12.89 -0.22
C PHE A 588 36.50 -13.08 -0.94
N GLN A 589 36.90 -12.15 -1.82
CA GLN A 589 38.19 -12.17 -2.50
C GLN A 589 39.38 -11.83 -1.59
N LEU A 590 39.16 -11.11 -0.49
CA LEU A 590 40.17 -10.84 0.55
C LEU A 590 40.30 -12.02 1.54
N LEU A 591 39.23 -12.77 1.76
CA LEU A 591 39.23 -13.99 2.58
C LEU A 591 39.92 -15.17 1.88
N THR A 592 39.80 -15.31 0.55
CA THR A 592 40.45 -16.39 -0.21
C THR A 592 41.97 -16.46 -0.07
N PRO A 593 42.76 -15.38 -0.19
CA PRO A 593 44.20 -15.41 0.05
C PRO A 593 44.56 -15.66 1.53
N PHE A 594 43.71 -15.27 2.48
CA PHE A 594 43.91 -15.58 3.91
C PHE A 594 43.75 -17.08 4.18
N TYR A 595 42.73 -17.73 3.62
CA TYR A 595 42.55 -19.18 3.70
C TYR A 595 43.67 -19.95 2.98
N PHE A 596 44.18 -19.45 1.85
CA PHE A 596 45.30 -20.05 1.14
C PHE A 596 46.63 -19.91 1.89
N ALA A 597 46.92 -18.73 2.44
CA ALA A 597 48.10 -18.47 3.26
C ALA A 597 48.07 -19.30 4.56
N GLN A 598 46.92 -19.44 5.22
CA GLN A 598 46.77 -20.25 6.43
C GLN A 598 46.94 -21.75 6.15
N ARG A 599 46.52 -22.25 4.98
CA ARG A 599 46.81 -23.62 4.51
C ARG A 599 48.27 -23.86 4.15
N LEU A 600 48.97 -22.85 3.62
CA LEU A 600 50.41 -22.93 3.35
C LEU A 600 51.23 -22.96 4.65
N ILE A 601 50.84 -22.13 5.62
CA ILE A 601 51.49 -22.08 6.95
C ILE A 601 51.23 -23.37 7.74
N SER A 602 50.04 -23.97 7.66
CA SER A 602 49.76 -25.25 8.33
C SER A 602 50.49 -26.43 7.69
N LYS A 603 50.74 -26.41 6.37
CA LYS A 603 51.57 -27.43 5.69
C LYS A 603 53.06 -27.32 6.05
N HIS A 604 53.58 -26.13 6.32
CA HIS A 604 54.99 -25.96 6.72
C HIS A 604 55.29 -26.32 8.18
N LYS A 605 54.28 -26.45 9.05
CA LYS A 605 54.44 -26.93 10.44
C LYS A 605 54.35 -28.45 10.60
N ALA A 606 54.18 -29.19 9.50
CA ALA A 606 54.03 -30.65 9.48
C ALA A 606 55.25 -31.38 8.87
N VAL A 607 56.42 -30.75 8.84
CA VAL A 607 57.70 -31.36 8.44
C VAL A 607 58.63 -31.41 9.64
#